data_AF-A0A661E3V1-F1
#
_entry.id   AF-A0A661E3V1-F1
#
_cell.length_a   1.000
_cell.length_b   1.000
_cell.length_c   1.000
_cell.angle_alpha   90.00
_cell.angle_beta   90.00
_cell.angle_gamma   90.00
#
_symmetry.space_group_name_H-M   'P 1'
#
loop_
_entity.id
_entity.type
_entity.pdbx_description
1 polymer ?
#
loop_
_entity_poly.entity_id
_entity_poly.type
_entity_poly.pdbx_seq_one_letter_code
_entity_poly.pdbx_strand_id
1 'polypeptide(L)'
;PGVPSRQNPLTPDENFNITDSIAKHHAKKLDQAGSLYYSKQNFDDYYFGKGSTYPDINGGIGILFEQASARGHLQNTTNGPLSFPFAIKNHFLTTLSTLEGAYAERDRLIDYQQSFYDKALTGARNDNTKAVVISDDGDPARLAALTDILLRHQITVYQLAGKVKINDTKIDRGIIVPFNQSQYLLIKSLFETRTRFADNTFYDVSSWTLPYAFNLPFERIERKSWRKKLLGKEISSAKLPEGKTEGLAKVAYAFDWNHYSAAAGLNQLLEQGLKIKVAGKAFEAETAGGKAAFAPGSIVVPVALQTIQPEQLHQLIQQAAIKFHLQISAINSGYAISGIDLGSSSMESLTRPKPLLLTGPGTSSYDTGELWHLIDQRLQMELTQAKLANFSKLSLKSYSHLILANGRYDSLKEEDVEAIKSWIGQGGVLIAMKSATKWVAENKLIEVDFKESKEDKDSEVEAKSYASMEKDNAQKVIGGSIFATNLDISHPLAYGYQREFLPVFRNHTLIMEPSSNPYATIVRYNKEPLLSGFVSNENLEKIAGSAMMVAERKGKGSVVLILDNPVFRGFWYGTSRLFINSLFFGTSFQNPAK
;
A
#
# COMPACT_ATOMS: atom_id res chain seq x y z
N PRO A 1 22.68 18.64 -3.74
CA PRO A 1 21.32 18.50 -3.14
C PRO A 1 21.37 17.40 -2.08
N GLY A 2 20.59 17.57 -1.00
CA GLY A 2 20.58 16.62 0.13
C GLY A 2 21.95 16.35 0.76
N VAL A 3 21.96 15.45 1.74
CA VAL A 3 23.22 14.94 2.32
C VAL A 3 23.98 14.15 1.24
N PRO A 4 25.24 14.50 0.91
CA PRO A 4 25.96 13.85 -0.18
C PRO A 4 26.07 12.32 -0.06
N SER A 5 26.18 11.80 1.17
CA SER A 5 26.24 10.37 1.44
C SER A 5 24.90 9.63 1.25
N ARG A 6 23.78 10.36 1.15
CA ARG A 6 22.41 9.84 1.08
C ARG A 6 21.75 10.10 -0.29
N GLN A 7 22.57 10.21 -1.32
CA GLN A 7 22.14 10.36 -2.71
C GLN A 7 21.83 8.99 -3.34
N ASN A 8 20.84 8.92 -4.23
CA ASN A 8 20.55 7.69 -4.95
C ASN A 8 21.66 7.40 -5.99
N PRO A 9 22.28 6.20 -5.97
CA PRO A 9 23.34 5.86 -6.93
C PRO A 9 22.85 5.62 -8.36
N LEU A 10 21.53 5.64 -8.61
CA LEU A 10 20.98 5.67 -9.96
C LEU A 10 20.94 7.08 -10.57
N THR A 11 21.13 8.12 -9.75
CA THR A 11 21.28 9.50 -10.23
C THR A 11 22.75 9.74 -10.63
N PRO A 12 23.03 10.19 -11.87
CA PRO A 12 24.40 10.48 -12.28
C PRO A 12 25.01 11.67 -11.53
N ASP A 13 26.30 11.61 -11.21
CA ASP A 13 27.04 12.68 -10.49
C ASP A 13 26.87 14.07 -11.11
N GLU A 14 26.75 14.14 -12.44
CA GLU A 14 26.58 15.39 -13.16
C GLU A 14 25.28 16.13 -12.81
N ASN A 15 24.22 15.40 -12.43
CA ASN A 15 23.00 15.99 -11.90
C ASN A 15 23.31 16.83 -10.65
N PHE A 16 24.07 16.25 -9.71
CA PHE A 16 24.41 16.90 -8.45
C PHE A 16 25.33 18.11 -8.67
N ASN A 17 26.24 18.05 -9.65
CA ASN A 17 27.11 19.15 -10.02
C ASN A 17 26.33 20.34 -10.61
N ILE A 18 25.37 20.07 -11.51
CA ILE A 18 24.50 21.11 -12.07
C ILE A 18 23.65 21.73 -10.96
N THR A 19 23.08 20.88 -10.09
CA THR A 19 22.28 21.34 -8.95
C THR A 19 23.07 22.23 -8.00
N ASP A 20 24.33 21.90 -7.70
CA ASP A 20 25.22 22.75 -6.90
C ASP A 20 25.49 24.09 -7.59
N SER A 21 25.65 24.10 -8.92
CA SER A 21 25.81 25.35 -9.69
C SER A 21 24.59 26.24 -9.58
N ILE A 22 23.39 25.70 -9.82
CA ILE A 22 22.12 26.44 -9.68
C ILE A 22 21.93 26.92 -8.23
N ALA A 23 22.28 26.11 -7.23
CA ALA A 23 22.18 26.49 -5.82
C ALA A 23 23.03 27.72 -5.46
N LYS A 24 24.14 27.99 -6.16
CA LYS A 24 24.93 29.22 -5.96
C LYS A 24 24.18 30.47 -6.39
N HIS A 25 23.26 30.38 -7.35
CA HIS A 25 22.36 31.48 -7.70
C HIS A 25 21.35 31.74 -6.59
N HIS A 26 20.81 30.68 -5.97
CA HIS A 26 19.93 30.81 -4.80
C HIS A 26 20.65 31.49 -3.64
N ALA A 27 21.85 31.00 -3.30
CA ALA A 27 22.71 31.57 -2.27
C ALA A 27 22.92 33.07 -2.50
N LYS A 28 23.39 33.46 -3.69
CA LYS A 28 23.61 34.86 -4.07
C LYS A 28 22.36 35.73 -3.87
N LYS A 29 21.19 35.25 -4.29
CA LYS A 29 19.93 36.02 -4.19
C LYS A 29 19.45 36.17 -2.75
N LEU A 30 19.61 35.12 -1.94
CA LEU A 30 19.25 35.13 -0.52
C LEU A 30 20.24 35.97 0.30
N ASP A 31 21.54 35.88 0.00
CA ASP A 31 22.60 36.71 0.60
C ASP A 31 22.31 38.20 0.39
N GLN A 32 21.97 38.60 -0.85
CA GLN A 32 21.57 39.97 -1.19
C GLN A 32 20.33 40.43 -0.43
N ALA A 33 19.43 39.51 -0.11
CA ALA A 33 18.21 39.78 0.63
C ALA A 33 18.38 39.73 2.16
N GLY A 34 19.55 39.33 2.65
CA GLY A 34 19.84 39.09 4.07
C GLY A 34 19.11 37.88 4.65
N SER A 35 18.68 36.93 3.81
CA SER A 35 17.96 35.72 4.24
C SER A 35 18.93 34.59 4.55
N LEU A 36 18.88 34.06 5.77
CA LEU A 36 19.68 32.88 6.16
C LEU A 36 19.13 31.60 5.52
N TYR A 37 20.04 30.68 5.15
CA TYR A 37 19.72 29.38 4.56
C TYR A 37 20.77 28.33 4.96
N TYR A 38 20.44 27.06 4.73
CA TYR A 38 21.37 25.94 4.84
C TYR A 38 21.12 24.95 3.70
N SER A 39 22.12 24.12 3.40
CA SER A 39 22.01 23.04 2.43
C SER A 39 22.90 21.86 2.84
N LYS A 40 22.68 20.69 2.23
CA LYS A 40 23.51 19.47 2.38
C LYS A 40 23.50 18.78 3.76
N GLN A 41 22.47 18.99 4.59
CA GLN A 41 22.47 18.52 6.00
C GLN A 41 21.39 17.50 6.36
N ASN A 42 20.11 17.79 6.14
CA ASN A 42 19.03 17.01 6.78
C ASN A 42 18.28 16.06 5.85
N PHE A 43 18.18 16.40 4.57
CA PHE A 43 17.31 15.69 3.63
C PHE A 43 18.10 14.71 2.76
N ASP A 44 17.55 13.51 2.63
CA ASP A 44 18.02 12.47 1.72
C ASP A 44 17.51 12.73 0.30
N ASP A 45 18.40 12.61 -0.68
CA ASP A 45 18.11 12.72 -2.11
C ASP A 45 18.05 11.31 -2.73
N TYR A 46 17.21 10.47 -2.13
CA TYR A 46 17.24 9.02 -2.34
C TYR A 46 15.98 8.46 -3.02
N TYR A 47 14.81 8.72 -2.41
CA TYR A 47 13.54 8.12 -2.85
C TYR A 47 12.94 8.87 -4.04
N PHE A 48 12.80 8.22 -5.21
CA PHE A 48 12.24 8.81 -6.43
C PHE A 48 10.72 9.06 -6.43
N GLY A 49 10.02 8.83 -5.31
CA GLY A 49 8.63 9.28 -5.16
C GLY A 49 8.48 10.70 -4.63
N LYS A 50 9.58 11.45 -4.47
CA LYS A 50 9.56 12.88 -4.10
C LYS A 50 9.68 13.73 -5.36
N GLY A 51 9.01 14.87 -5.38
CA GLY A 51 9.05 15.79 -6.53
C GLY A 51 10.45 16.34 -6.85
N SER A 52 11.37 16.34 -5.89
CA SER A 52 12.75 16.79 -6.10
C SER A 52 13.69 15.73 -6.64
N THR A 53 13.41 14.45 -6.43
CA THR A 53 14.26 13.34 -6.90
C THR A 53 13.70 12.74 -8.19
N TYR A 54 12.38 12.76 -8.38
CA TYR A 54 11.73 12.16 -9.55
C TYR A 54 12.22 12.73 -10.90
N PRO A 55 12.52 14.03 -11.05
CA PRO A 55 13.15 14.54 -12.27
C PRO A 55 14.54 13.94 -12.52
N ASP A 56 15.31 13.67 -11.47
CA ASP A 56 16.72 13.23 -11.57
C ASP A 56 16.87 11.86 -12.22
N ILE A 57 15.90 10.94 -11.96
CA ILE A 57 15.87 9.63 -12.61
C ILE A 57 15.34 9.68 -14.05
N ASN A 58 14.92 10.87 -14.52
CA ASN A 58 14.41 11.13 -15.86
C ASN A 58 15.28 12.14 -16.64
N GLY A 59 16.53 12.36 -16.24
CA GLY A 59 17.45 13.27 -16.94
C GLY A 59 17.07 14.76 -16.80
N GLY A 60 16.19 15.09 -15.86
CA GLY A 60 15.94 16.45 -15.40
C GLY A 60 16.73 16.76 -14.12
N ILE A 61 16.58 17.99 -13.63
CA ILE A 61 17.13 18.43 -12.34
C ILE A 61 15.98 18.85 -11.44
N GLY A 62 15.79 18.14 -10.33
CA GLY A 62 14.82 18.53 -9.31
C GLY A 62 15.50 19.25 -8.14
N ILE A 63 14.90 20.35 -7.67
CA ILE A 63 15.42 21.11 -6.54
C ILE A 63 14.29 21.38 -5.56
N LEU A 64 14.41 20.82 -4.34
CA LEU A 64 13.55 21.19 -3.23
C LEU A 64 14.13 22.41 -2.52
N PHE A 65 13.33 23.46 -2.39
CA PHE A 65 13.57 24.56 -1.45
C PHE A 65 12.44 24.57 -0.41
N GLU A 66 12.82 24.39 0.85
CA GLU A 66 11.88 24.47 1.96
C GLU A 66 11.94 25.85 2.61
N GLN A 67 10.76 26.41 2.87
CA GLN A 67 10.60 27.68 3.57
C GLN A 67 9.95 27.41 4.92
N ALA A 68 10.53 27.98 5.98
CA ALA A 68 9.92 27.96 7.31
C ALA A 68 8.49 28.53 7.23
N SER A 69 7.52 27.77 7.73
CA SER A 69 6.10 28.14 7.70
C SER A 69 5.81 29.26 8.69
N ALA A 70 5.07 30.29 8.29
CA ALA A 70 4.55 31.34 9.17
C ALA A 70 3.30 30.92 9.96
N ARG A 71 2.78 29.70 9.76
CA ARG A 71 1.55 29.14 10.37
C ARG A 71 0.37 30.12 10.38
N GLY A 72 0.20 30.89 9.31
CA GLY A 72 -0.73 32.01 9.23
C GLY A 72 -0.01 33.27 8.80
N HIS A 73 -0.30 34.42 9.43
CA HIS A 73 0.29 35.72 9.08
C HIS A 73 1.63 36.03 9.75
N LEU A 74 1.79 35.63 11.02
CA LEU A 74 2.97 35.92 11.83
C LEU A 74 3.11 34.84 12.90
N GLN A 75 4.31 34.28 13.04
CA GLN A 75 4.63 33.30 14.08
C GLN A 75 5.91 33.71 14.80
N ASN A 76 5.91 33.63 16.13
CA ASN A 76 7.13 33.75 16.91
C ASN A 76 7.97 32.48 16.74
N THR A 77 9.23 32.65 16.36
CA THR A 77 10.23 31.58 16.26
C THR A 77 11.37 31.85 17.25
N THR A 78 12.28 30.89 17.40
CA THR A 78 13.52 31.09 18.17
C THR A 78 14.37 32.22 17.64
N ASN A 79 14.23 32.58 16.36
CA ASN A 79 14.96 33.65 15.69
C ASN A 79 14.15 34.96 15.63
N GLY A 80 13.06 35.06 16.38
CA GLY A 80 12.13 36.19 16.35
C GLY A 80 10.92 35.98 15.43
N PRO A 81 10.17 37.06 15.12
CA PRO A 81 8.93 36.97 14.37
C PRO A 81 9.16 36.60 12.89
N LEU A 82 8.51 35.53 12.43
CA LEU A 82 8.48 35.06 11.05
C LEU A 82 7.13 35.41 10.41
N SER A 83 7.15 36.32 9.43
CA SER A 83 5.94 36.80 8.77
C SER A 83 5.64 36.04 7.48
N PHE A 84 4.37 35.98 7.10
CA PHE A 84 3.96 35.40 5.82
C PHE A 84 4.53 36.15 4.60
N PRO A 85 4.56 37.50 4.58
CA PRO A 85 5.27 38.23 3.53
C PRO A 85 6.75 37.85 3.38
N PHE A 86 7.46 37.56 4.49
CA PHE A 86 8.84 37.07 4.43
C PHE A 86 8.93 35.71 3.73
N ALA A 87 8.05 34.77 4.07
CA ALA A 87 8.01 33.47 3.42
C ALA A 87 7.72 33.58 1.91
N ILE A 88 6.79 34.45 1.52
CA ILE A 88 6.50 34.74 0.10
C ILE A 88 7.72 35.34 -0.59
N LYS A 89 8.37 36.34 0.03
CA LYS A 89 9.57 36.99 -0.51
C LYS A 89 10.65 35.95 -0.82
N ASN A 90 10.94 35.03 0.10
CA ASN A 90 11.95 34.00 -0.11
C ASN A 90 11.57 33.06 -1.27
N HIS A 91 10.32 32.57 -1.33
CA HIS A 91 9.87 31.74 -2.45
C HIS A 91 9.96 32.45 -3.80
N PHE A 92 9.63 33.74 -3.83
CA PHE A 92 9.75 34.54 -5.04
C PHE A 92 11.22 34.71 -5.46
N LEU A 93 12.10 35.03 -4.53
CA LEU A 93 13.54 35.17 -4.79
C LEU A 93 14.17 33.85 -5.27
N THR A 94 13.84 32.73 -4.62
CA THR A 94 14.34 31.42 -5.06
C THR A 94 13.83 31.09 -6.46
N THR A 95 12.56 31.37 -6.76
CA THR A 95 12.00 31.19 -8.12
C THR A 95 12.75 32.00 -9.18
N LEU A 96 13.01 33.30 -8.93
CA LEU A 96 13.79 34.13 -9.86
C LEU A 96 15.21 33.58 -10.05
N SER A 97 15.88 33.20 -8.96
CA SER A 97 17.22 32.63 -9.05
C SER A 97 17.26 31.24 -9.69
N THR A 98 16.18 30.46 -9.65
CA THR A 98 16.02 29.23 -10.44
C THR A 98 16.02 29.54 -11.93
N LEU A 99 15.28 30.57 -12.37
CA LEU A 99 15.28 30.99 -13.78
C LEU A 99 16.65 31.51 -14.21
N GLU A 100 17.29 32.34 -13.39
CA GLU A 100 18.65 32.85 -13.64
C GLU A 100 19.67 31.70 -13.76
N GLY A 101 19.66 30.76 -12.82
CA GLY A 101 20.55 29.60 -12.81
C GLY A 101 20.30 28.64 -13.97
N ALA A 102 19.04 28.34 -14.29
CA ALA A 102 18.69 27.51 -15.43
C ALA A 102 19.13 28.13 -16.76
N TYR A 103 19.01 29.46 -16.92
CA TYR A 103 19.49 30.16 -18.11
C TYR A 103 21.02 30.15 -18.23
N ALA A 104 21.72 30.31 -17.10
CA ALA A 104 23.17 30.26 -17.05
C ALA A 104 23.71 28.85 -17.39
N GLU A 105 23.05 27.80 -16.90
CA GLU A 105 23.43 26.40 -17.12
C GLU A 105 22.77 25.77 -18.37
N ARG A 106 22.08 26.55 -19.22
CA ARG A 106 21.21 26.04 -20.29
C ARG A 106 21.90 25.04 -21.23
N ASP A 107 23.14 25.32 -21.65
CA ASP A 107 23.86 24.50 -22.61
C ASP A 107 24.24 23.17 -21.95
N ARG A 108 24.68 23.23 -20.68
CA ARG A 108 25.00 22.06 -19.85
C ARG A 108 23.77 21.21 -19.51
N LEU A 109 22.61 21.83 -19.29
CA LEU A 109 21.34 21.14 -19.07
C LEU A 109 20.90 20.36 -20.30
N ILE A 110 21.04 20.94 -21.49
CA ILE A 110 20.73 20.28 -22.77
C ILE A 110 21.68 19.09 -23.01
N ASP A 111 22.98 19.31 -22.83
CA ASP A 111 24.01 18.27 -22.99
C ASP A 111 23.83 17.14 -21.97
N TYR A 112 23.50 17.48 -20.71
CA TYR A 112 23.22 16.51 -19.66
C TYR A 112 22.03 15.63 -20.04
N GLN A 113 20.91 16.21 -20.48
CA GLN A 113 19.73 15.45 -20.85
C GLN A 113 20.00 14.47 -22.00
N GLN A 114 20.70 14.90 -23.06
CA GLN A 114 21.08 14.02 -24.16
C GLN A 114 21.98 12.88 -23.69
N SER A 115 23.07 13.23 -22.99
CA SER A 115 24.04 12.24 -22.49
C SER A 115 23.43 11.27 -21.48
N PHE A 116 22.43 11.70 -20.70
CA PHE A 116 21.70 10.86 -19.75
C PHE A 116 21.05 9.68 -20.48
N TYR A 117 20.29 9.94 -21.54
CA TYR A 117 19.58 8.88 -22.27
C TYR A 117 20.52 7.98 -23.08
N ASP A 118 21.59 8.54 -23.66
CA ASP A 118 22.61 7.76 -24.36
C ASP A 118 23.33 6.78 -23.40
N LYS A 119 23.69 7.27 -22.21
CA LYS A 119 24.28 6.44 -21.14
C LYS A 119 23.27 5.43 -20.61
N ALA A 120 22.00 5.79 -20.46
CA ALA A 120 20.95 4.88 -20.02
C ALA A 120 20.78 3.70 -21.00
N LEU A 121 20.71 3.98 -22.32
CA LEU A 121 20.61 2.93 -23.35
C LEU A 121 21.86 2.04 -23.40
N THR A 122 23.04 2.64 -23.28
CA THR A 122 24.30 1.89 -23.20
C THR A 122 24.33 1.01 -21.96
N GLY A 123 23.90 1.53 -20.81
CA GLY A 123 23.74 0.80 -19.56
C GLY A 123 22.80 -0.39 -19.71
N ALA A 124 21.64 -0.20 -20.32
CA ALA A 124 20.67 -1.28 -20.56
C ALA A 124 21.23 -2.42 -21.44
N ARG A 125 22.01 -2.07 -22.48
CA ARG A 125 22.70 -3.06 -23.33
C ARG A 125 23.76 -3.83 -22.55
N ASN A 126 24.41 -3.21 -21.58
CA ASN A 126 25.46 -3.81 -20.77
C ASN A 126 24.97 -4.50 -19.49
N ASP A 127 23.75 -4.24 -19.03
CA ASP A 127 23.18 -4.89 -17.84
C ASP A 127 23.03 -6.41 -18.05
N ASN A 128 23.20 -7.21 -17.00
CA ASN A 128 22.94 -8.64 -17.05
C ASN A 128 21.42 -8.92 -17.07
N THR A 129 20.61 -8.12 -16.37
CA THR A 129 19.15 -8.20 -16.45
C THR A 129 18.66 -7.54 -17.74
N LYS A 130 17.90 -8.28 -18.55
CA LYS A 130 17.38 -7.82 -19.84
C LYS A 130 15.89 -7.49 -19.84
N ALA A 131 15.14 -8.08 -18.93
CA ALA A 131 13.74 -7.78 -18.73
C ALA A 131 13.29 -8.21 -17.34
N VAL A 132 12.11 -7.75 -16.94
CA VAL A 132 11.35 -8.32 -15.83
C VAL A 132 10.04 -8.87 -16.39
N VAL A 133 9.65 -10.07 -15.95
CA VAL A 133 8.34 -10.66 -16.22
C VAL A 133 7.51 -10.64 -14.95
N ILE A 134 6.22 -10.28 -15.06
CA ILE A 134 5.30 -10.14 -13.94
C ILE A 134 4.04 -10.95 -14.24
N SER A 135 3.63 -11.81 -13.31
CA SER A 135 2.41 -12.61 -13.40
C SER A 135 1.17 -11.80 -13.01
N ASP A 136 0.00 -12.14 -13.57
CA ASP A 136 -1.28 -11.57 -13.11
C ASP A 136 -1.72 -12.11 -11.74
N ASP A 137 -1.17 -13.26 -11.30
CA ASP A 137 -1.55 -13.94 -10.04
C ASP A 137 -3.08 -14.17 -9.94
N GLY A 138 -3.76 -14.34 -11.08
CA GLY A 138 -5.21 -14.44 -11.16
C GLY A 138 -5.98 -13.13 -10.91
N ASP A 139 -5.30 -11.99 -10.78
CA ASP A 139 -5.90 -10.67 -10.55
C ASP A 139 -5.52 -9.67 -11.66
N PRO A 140 -6.25 -9.66 -12.79
CA PRO A 140 -5.95 -8.78 -13.91
C PRO A 140 -6.12 -7.30 -13.57
N ALA A 141 -6.96 -6.93 -12.58
CA ALA A 141 -7.13 -5.53 -12.15
C ALA A 141 -5.88 -4.97 -11.50
N ARG A 142 -5.24 -5.74 -10.63
CA ARG A 142 -4.00 -5.35 -9.97
C ARG A 142 -2.83 -5.26 -10.96
N LEU A 143 -2.73 -6.20 -11.89
CA LEU A 143 -1.74 -6.14 -12.97
C LEU A 143 -1.98 -4.94 -13.90
N ALA A 144 -3.25 -4.64 -14.25
CA ALA A 144 -3.59 -3.48 -15.04
C ALA A 144 -3.23 -2.17 -14.32
N ALA A 145 -3.49 -2.06 -13.02
CA ALA A 145 -3.10 -0.88 -12.23
C ALA A 145 -1.57 -0.66 -12.21
N LEU A 146 -0.76 -1.73 -12.06
CA LEU A 146 0.69 -1.63 -12.20
C LEU A 146 1.09 -1.22 -13.62
N THR A 147 0.45 -1.83 -14.64
CA THR A 147 0.69 -1.51 -16.04
C THR A 147 0.39 -0.04 -16.35
N ASP A 148 -0.70 0.51 -15.80
CA ASP A 148 -1.07 1.93 -15.96
C ASP A 148 0.03 2.84 -15.42
N ILE A 149 0.60 2.52 -14.25
CA ILE A 149 1.76 3.23 -13.72
C ILE A 149 2.92 3.18 -14.73
N LEU A 150 3.29 2.00 -15.23
CA LEU A 150 4.40 1.89 -16.20
C LEU A 150 4.15 2.71 -17.46
N LEU A 151 2.95 2.65 -18.03
CA LEU A 151 2.59 3.38 -19.24
C LEU A 151 2.56 4.90 -19.04
N ARG A 152 2.12 5.39 -17.87
CA ARG A 152 2.22 6.82 -17.52
C ARG A 152 3.66 7.33 -17.47
N HIS A 153 4.60 6.45 -17.13
CA HIS A 153 6.03 6.73 -17.16
C HIS A 153 6.65 6.49 -18.55
N GLN A 154 5.83 6.23 -19.58
CA GLN A 154 6.27 5.93 -20.95
C GLN A 154 7.19 4.71 -21.03
N ILE A 155 7.05 3.77 -20.09
CA ILE A 155 7.77 2.50 -20.13
C ILE A 155 7.04 1.57 -21.11
N THR A 156 7.74 1.08 -22.12
CA THR A 156 7.24 0.08 -23.05
C THR A 156 7.03 -1.25 -22.33
N VAL A 157 5.83 -1.80 -22.46
CA VAL A 157 5.40 -3.06 -21.85
C VAL A 157 4.82 -3.97 -22.93
N TYR A 158 5.11 -5.26 -22.87
CA TYR A 158 4.53 -6.27 -23.76
C TYR A 158 3.70 -7.27 -22.96
N GLN A 159 2.68 -7.84 -23.58
CA GLN A 159 2.09 -9.09 -23.12
C GLN A 159 3.15 -10.19 -23.18
N LEU A 160 3.11 -11.11 -22.22
CA LEU A 160 3.93 -12.31 -22.29
C LEU A 160 3.43 -13.21 -23.43
N ALA A 161 4.31 -13.58 -24.37
CA ALA A 161 3.92 -14.33 -25.58
C ALA A 161 3.37 -15.75 -25.32
N GLY A 162 3.71 -16.34 -24.18
CA GLY A 162 3.26 -17.67 -23.79
C GLY A 162 3.80 -18.08 -22.43
N LYS A 163 3.47 -19.29 -21.99
CA LYS A 163 3.89 -19.80 -20.68
C LYS A 163 5.41 -19.90 -20.60
N VAL A 164 5.99 -19.40 -19.51
CA VAL A 164 7.43 -19.47 -19.25
C VAL A 164 7.72 -20.01 -17.86
N LYS A 165 8.86 -20.68 -17.72
CA LYS A 165 9.48 -20.94 -16.43
C LYS A 165 10.78 -20.14 -16.38
N ILE A 166 10.85 -19.16 -15.48
CA ILE A 166 12.06 -18.38 -15.21
C ILE A 166 12.49 -18.76 -13.80
N ASN A 167 13.71 -19.27 -13.65
CA ASN A 167 14.17 -19.92 -12.42
C ASN A 167 13.19 -21.02 -12.00
N ASP A 168 12.62 -20.95 -10.79
CA ASP A 168 11.59 -21.89 -10.31
C ASP A 168 10.15 -21.38 -10.43
N THR A 169 9.97 -20.14 -10.90
CA THR A 169 8.67 -19.49 -11.02
C THR A 169 8.06 -19.76 -12.39
N LYS A 170 6.87 -20.37 -12.39
CA LYS A 170 6.04 -20.57 -13.59
C LYS A 170 5.13 -19.36 -13.78
N ILE A 171 5.13 -18.78 -14.97
CA ILE A 171 4.29 -17.64 -15.32
C ILE A 171 3.53 -17.99 -16.59
N ASP A 172 2.22 -18.13 -16.44
CA ASP A 172 1.32 -18.55 -17.51
C ASP A 172 0.71 -17.35 -18.24
N ARG A 173 0.43 -16.27 -17.51
CA ARG A 173 -0.14 -15.02 -18.03
C ARG A 173 0.50 -13.85 -17.28
N GLY A 174 0.69 -12.75 -17.99
CA GLY A 174 1.37 -11.60 -17.42
C GLY A 174 1.90 -10.62 -18.46
N ILE A 175 2.76 -9.72 -17.99
CA ILE A 175 3.47 -8.75 -18.82
C ILE A 175 4.98 -8.95 -18.72
N ILE A 176 5.70 -8.40 -19.69
CA ILE A 176 7.15 -8.37 -19.72
C ILE A 176 7.62 -6.95 -20.06
N VAL A 177 8.58 -6.46 -19.26
CA VAL A 177 9.15 -5.11 -19.34
C VAL A 177 10.62 -5.23 -19.72
N PRO A 178 10.99 -4.97 -20.99
CA PRO A 178 12.39 -4.96 -21.42
C PRO A 178 13.16 -3.79 -20.81
N PHE A 179 14.44 -3.99 -20.50
CA PHE A 179 15.28 -2.92 -19.94
C PHE A 179 15.86 -1.99 -21.02
N ASN A 180 15.95 -2.46 -22.28
CA ASN A 180 16.58 -1.72 -23.39
C ASN A 180 15.64 -0.66 -23.99
N GLN A 181 15.38 0.39 -23.22
CA GLN A 181 14.57 1.57 -23.56
C GLN A 181 15.07 2.80 -22.80
N SER A 182 14.61 4.01 -23.15
CA SER A 182 15.13 5.27 -22.57
C SER A 182 14.87 5.39 -21.06
N GLN A 183 13.81 4.76 -20.54
CA GLN A 183 13.44 4.73 -19.13
C GLN A 183 14.25 3.72 -18.29
N TYR A 184 15.36 3.17 -18.81
CA TYR A 184 16.15 2.11 -18.17
C TYR A 184 16.44 2.34 -16.67
N LEU A 185 16.89 3.54 -16.27
CA LEU A 185 17.23 3.82 -14.87
C LEU A 185 15.99 3.82 -13.97
N LEU A 186 14.88 4.39 -14.45
CA LEU A 186 13.60 4.32 -13.75
C LEU A 186 13.12 2.87 -13.63
N ILE A 187 13.14 2.09 -14.70
CA ILE A 187 12.80 0.66 -14.68
C ILE A 187 13.65 -0.05 -13.63
N LYS A 188 14.96 0.18 -13.64
CA LYS A 188 15.86 -0.42 -12.65
C LYS A 188 15.43 -0.07 -11.24
N SER A 189 15.07 1.18 -10.96
CA SER A 189 14.59 1.61 -9.65
C SER A 189 13.24 0.97 -9.25
N LEU A 190 12.27 0.89 -10.16
CA LEU A 190 10.95 0.33 -9.87
C LEU A 190 10.99 -1.18 -9.56
N PHE A 191 12.03 -1.88 -10.04
CA PHE A 191 12.19 -3.32 -9.91
C PHE A 191 13.39 -3.75 -9.07
N GLU A 192 14.19 -2.85 -8.51
CA GLU A 192 15.34 -3.20 -7.69
C GLU A 192 14.92 -3.72 -6.31
N THR A 193 15.78 -4.55 -5.71
CA THR A 193 15.63 -5.11 -4.37
C THR A 193 16.95 -4.91 -3.66
N ARG A 194 17.12 -3.73 -3.07
CA ARG A 194 18.39 -3.29 -2.46
C ARG A 194 18.31 -3.39 -0.95
N THR A 195 19.40 -3.85 -0.33
CA THR A 195 19.56 -3.97 1.14
C THR A 195 20.90 -3.41 1.64
N ARG A 196 21.73 -2.86 0.75
CA ARG A 196 23.04 -2.30 1.06
C ARG A 196 23.14 -0.87 0.53
N PHE A 197 23.64 0.03 1.37
CA PHE A 197 23.70 1.46 1.13
C PHE A 197 25.07 2.00 1.58
N ALA A 198 25.50 3.11 0.98
CA ALA A 198 26.73 3.80 1.39
C ALA A 198 26.54 4.51 2.75
N ASP A 199 25.36 5.10 2.93
CA ASP A 199 24.86 5.63 4.20
C ASP A 199 23.56 4.91 4.55
N ASN A 200 23.46 4.51 5.81
CA ASN A 200 22.36 3.73 6.35
C ASN A 200 21.33 4.62 7.08
N THR A 201 21.42 5.93 6.92
CA THR A 201 20.49 6.89 7.53
C THR A 201 19.36 7.20 6.56
N PHE A 202 18.13 6.86 6.94
CA PHE A 202 16.92 7.14 6.17
C PHE A 202 15.84 7.73 7.05
N TYR A 203 15.30 8.90 6.67
CA TYR A 203 14.25 9.56 7.46
C TYR A 203 12.81 9.19 7.03
N ASP A 204 12.61 8.62 5.84
CA ASP A 204 11.27 8.39 5.27
C ASP A 204 11.13 7.04 4.56
N VAL A 205 11.77 6.87 3.40
CA VAL A 205 11.64 5.67 2.54
C VAL A 205 13.00 5.25 1.98
N SER A 206 13.35 3.98 2.20
CA SER A 206 14.56 3.34 1.69
C SER A 206 14.28 2.26 0.63
N SER A 207 13.01 1.91 0.39
CA SER A 207 12.58 0.97 -0.65
C SER A 207 11.17 1.20 -1.19
N TRP A 208 10.96 0.91 -2.48
CA TRP A 208 9.71 1.11 -3.23
C TRP A 208 9.53 0.13 -4.40
N THR A 209 9.99 -1.11 -4.26
CA THR A 209 9.86 -2.15 -5.29
C THR A 209 8.39 -2.36 -5.67
N LEU A 210 7.98 -1.94 -6.88
CA LEU A 210 6.57 -1.91 -7.27
C LEU A 210 5.90 -3.29 -7.26
N PRO A 211 6.50 -4.37 -7.80
CA PRO A 211 5.86 -5.69 -7.73
C PRO A 211 5.55 -6.14 -6.30
N TYR A 212 6.36 -5.76 -5.31
CA TYR A 212 6.06 -6.05 -3.91
C TYR A 212 4.88 -5.22 -3.39
N ALA A 213 4.83 -3.92 -3.69
CA ALA A 213 3.69 -3.07 -3.33
C ALA A 213 2.35 -3.59 -3.92
N PHE A 214 2.41 -4.20 -5.11
CA PHE A 214 1.27 -4.83 -5.76
C PHE A 214 1.07 -6.30 -5.39
N ASN A 215 1.98 -6.92 -4.62
CA ASN A 215 2.01 -8.36 -4.37
C ASN A 215 1.82 -9.22 -5.64
N LEU A 216 2.52 -8.86 -6.72
CA LEU A 216 2.51 -9.63 -7.97
C LEU A 216 3.81 -10.45 -8.09
N PRO A 217 3.74 -11.75 -8.41
CA PRO A 217 4.94 -12.55 -8.68
C PRO A 217 5.72 -11.94 -9.86
N PHE A 218 7.02 -11.80 -9.71
CA PHE A 218 7.88 -11.30 -10.77
C PHE A 218 9.24 -11.98 -10.76
N GLU A 219 9.88 -12.03 -11.92
CA GLU A 219 11.22 -12.59 -12.10
C GLU A 219 12.06 -11.70 -13.00
N ARG A 220 13.36 -11.60 -12.69
CA ARG A 220 14.34 -10.94 -13.57
C ARG A 220 14.83 -11.95 -14.62
N ILE A 221 14.76 -11.56 -15.88
CA ILE A 221 15.27 -12.35 -16.99
C ILE A 221 16.69 -11.91 -17.29
N GLU A 222 17.66 -12.76 -16.96
CA GLU A 222 19.07 -12.53 -17.25
C GLU A 222 19.38 -12.71 -18.74
N ARG A 223 20.50 -12.15 -19.19
CA ARG A 223 21.00 -12.20 -20.57
C ARG A 223 20.99 -13.60 -21.16
N LYS A 224 21.39 -14.60 -20.38
CA LYS A 224 21.43 -16.01 -20.81
C LYS A 224 20.04 -16.59 -21.17
N SER A 225 19.01 -16.12 -20.49
CA SER A 225 17.62 -16.59 -20.64
C SER A 225 16.76 -15.68 -21.54
N TRP A 226 17.24 -14.47 -21.83
CA TRP A 226 16.55 -13.49 -22.66
C TRP A 226 16.39 -13.95 -24.12
N ARG A 227 15.17 -13.93 -24.64
CA ARG A 227 14.87 -14.21 -26.06
C ARG A 227 13.76 -13.27 -26.52
N LYS A 228 13.89 -12.70 -27.74
CA LYS A 228 12.86 -11.80 -28.30
C LYS A 228 11.47 -12.46 -28.42
N LYS A 229 11.42 -13.79 -28.62
CA LYS A 229 10.17 -14.56 -28.68
C LYS A 229 9.31 -14.55 -27.41
N LEU A 230 9.86 -14.04 -26.30
CA LEU A 230 9.09 -13.86 -25.05
C LEU A 230 8.14 -12.66 -25.13
N LEU A 231 8.41 -11.72 -26.04
CA LEU A 231 7.59 -10.53 -26.26
C LEU A 231 6.38 -10.88 -27.13
N GLY A 232 5.19 -10.72 -26.56
CA GLY A 232 3.93 -10.77 -27.27
C GLY A 232 3.56 -9.40 -27.84
N LYS A 233 2.26 -9.08 -27.84
CA LYS A 233 1.76 -7.79 -28.32
C LYS A 233 2.18 -6.65 -27.38
N GLU A 234 2.62 -5.53 -27.94
CA GLU A 234 2.89 -4.32 -27.19
C GLU A 234 1.59 -3.76 -26.58
N ILE A 235 1.65 -3.33 -25.33
CA ILE A 235 0.52 -2.79 -24.59
C ILE A 235 0.53 -1.27 -24.70
N SER A 236 -0.49 -0.71 -25.33
CA SER A 236 -0.67 0.74 -25.45
C SER A 236 -1.59 1.35 -24.40
N SER A 237 -2.35 0.53 -23.67
CA SER A 237 -3.25 0.96 -22.59
C SER A 237 -3.49 -0.17 -21.60
N ALA A 238 -3.63 0.17 -20.32
CA ALA A 238 -3.91 -0.76 -19.24
C ALA A 238 -5.41 -1.15 -19.20
N LYS A 239 -5.91 -1.72 -20.30
CA LYS A 239 -7.31 -2.13 -20.40
C LYS A 239 -7.57 -3.39 -19.60
N LEU A 240 -8.62 -3.34 -18.79
CA LEU A 240 -9.20 -4.51 -18.16
C LEU A 240 -10.00 -5.33 -19.20
N PRO A 241 -10.12 -6.65 -19.02
CA PRO A 241 -11.09 -7.44 -19.76
C PRO A 241 -12.49 -6.85 -19.60
N GLU A 242 -13.33 -6.97 -20.64
CA GLU A 242 -14.72 -6.56 -20.52
C GLU A 242 -15.43 -7.44 -19.48
N GLY A 243 -16.11 -6.80 -18.53
CA GLY A 243 -16.94 -7.49 -17.58
C GLY A 243 -18.21 -7.99 -18.24
N LYS A 244 -18.62 -9.21 -17.90
CA LYS A 244 -19.80 -9.85 -18.48
C LYS A 244 -20.51 -10.74 -17.48
N THR A 245 -21.78 -10.97 -17.76
CA THR A 245 -22.62 -11.96 -17.08
C THR A 245 -23.05 -13.00 -18.10
N GLU A 246 -22.76 -14.27 -17.83
CA GLU A 246 -23.09 -15.35 -18.77
C GLU A 246 -24.46 -15.93 -18.44
N GLY A 247 -25.50 -15.47 -19.16
CA GLY A 247 -26.86 -16.00 -19.07
C GLY A 247 -27.68 -15.51 -17.86
N LEU A 248 -28.95 -15.92 -17.83
CA LEU A 248 -29.89 -15.64 -16.74
C LEU A 248 -29.84 -16.77 -15.71
N ALA A 249 -29.51 -16.44 -14.45
CA ALA A 249 -29.44 -17.44 -13.39
C ALA A 249 -30.82 -17.84 -12.87
N LYS A 250 -31.03 -19.14 -12.65
CA LYS A 250 -32.19 -19.67 -11.91
C LYS A 250 -31.95 -19.73 -10.40
N VAL A 251 -30.71 -20.00 -9.99
CA VAL A 251 -30.37 -20.24 -8.56
C VAL A 251 -29.54 -19.12 -7.97
N ALA A 252 -28.42 -18.77 -8.60
CA ALA A 252 -27.54 -17.71 -8.09
C ALA A 252 -26.63 -17.14 -9.17
N TYR A 253 -26.12 -15.94 -8.94
CA TYR A 253 -24.93 -15.43 -9.61
C TYR A 253 -23.71 -15.62 -8.71
N ALA A 254 -22.53 -15.90 -9.27
CA ALA A 254 -21.30 -16.01 -8.50
C ALA A 254 -20.11 -15.36 -9.20
N PHE A 255 -19.19 -14.78 -8.42
CA PHE A 255 -17.93 -14.22 -8.93
C PHE A 255 -16.79 -14.36 -7.92
N ASP A 256 -15.57 -14.46 -8.45
CA ASP A 256 -14.35 -14.60 -7.65
C ASP A 256 -13.99 -13.33 -6.89
N TRP A 257 -13.50 -13.51 -5.67
CA TRP A 257 -13.04 -12.40 -4.84
C TRP A 257 -11.60 -11.95 -5.12
N ASN A 258 -10.77 -12.78 -5.76
CA ASN A 258 -9.37 -12.45 -6.08
C ASN A 258 -9.23 -11.19 -6.96
N HIS A 259 -10.21 -10.91 -7.81
CA HIS A 259 -10.18 -9.71 -8.65
C HIS A 259 -10.24 -8.43 -7.79
N TYR A 260 -9.30 -7.49 -7.95
CA TYR A 260 -9.22 -6.30 -7.08
C TYR A 260 -10.51 -5.46 -7.07
N SER A 261 -11.15 -5.29 -8.23
CA SER A 261 -12.41 -4.55 -8.35
C SER A 261 -13.64 -5.25 -7.77
N ALA A 262 -13.53 -6.52 -7.34
CA ALA A 262 -14.65 -7.29 -6.78
C ALA A 262 -15.26 -6.62 -5.55
N ALA A 263 -14.44 -5.94 -4.73
CA ALA A 263 -14.90 -5.25 -3.54
C ALA A 263 -15.82 -4.05 -3.84
N ALA A 264 -15.51 -3.27 -4.87
CA ALA A 264 -16.36 -2.18 -5.32
C ALA A 264 -17.67 -2.68 -5.94
N GLY A 265 -17.59 -3.78 -6.71
CA GLY A 265 -18.78 -4.46 -7.23
C GLY A 265 -19.67 -5.00 -6.13
N LEU A 266 -19.10 -5.65 -5.11
CA LEU A 266 -19.84 -6.10 -3.93
C LEU A 266 -20.49 -4.93 -3.19
N ASN A 267 -19.76 -3.81 -2.98
CA ASN A 267 -20.32 -2.63 -2.34
C ASN A 267 -21.55 -2.11 -3.10
N GLN A 268 -21.44 -1.94 -4.42
CA GLN A 268 -22.54 -1.47 -5.26
C GLN A 268 -23.76 -2.41 -5.15
N LEU A 269 -23.56 -3.72 -5.16
CA LEU A 269 -24.65 -4.69 -5.06
C LEU A 269 -25.31 -4.68 -3.67
N LEU A 270 -24.53 -4.54 -2.60
CA LEU A 270 -25.05 -4.39 -1.23
C LEU A 270 -25.81 -3.07 -1.04
N GLU A 271 -25.41 -2.01 -1.74
CA GLU A 271 -26.10 -0.72 -1.76
C GLU A 271 -27.51 -0.79 -2.36
N GLN A 272 -27.72 -1.70 -3.30
CA GLN A 272 -29.04 -1.99 -3.85
C GLN A 272 -29.92 -2.84 -2.91
N GLY A 273 -29.44 -3.16 -1.70
CA GLY A 273 -30.18 -3.93 -0.70
C GLY A 273 -30.25 -5.43 -0.99
N LEU A 274 -29.44 -5.92 -1.92
CA LEU A 274 -29.43 -7.35 -2.31
C LEU A 274 -28.97 -8.23 -1.14
N LYS A 275 -29.56 -9.42 -1.05
CA LYS A 275 -29.10 -10.48 -0.13
C LYS A 275 -27.92 -11.20 -0.77
N ILE A 276 -26.74 -11.02 -0.22
CA ILE A 276 -25.50 -11.56 -0.78
C ILE A 276 -24.83 -12.45 0.25
N LYS A 277 -24.16 -13.49 -0.23
CA LYS A 277 -23.42 -14.45 0.58
C LYS A 277 -21.95 -14.52 0.17
N VAL A 278 -21.11 -14.97 1.09
CA VAL A 278 -19.73 -15.37 0.83
C VAL A 278 -19.59 -16.88 1.05
N ALA A 279 -18.87 -17.54 0.16
CA ALA A 279 -18.57 -18.96 0.27
C ALA A 279 -17.38 -19.19 1.22
N GLY A 280 -17.61 -19.80 2.38
CA GLY A 280 -16.54 -20.12 3.34
C GLY A 280 -15.66 -21.30 2.93
N LYS A 281 -16.09 -22.11 1.95
CA LYS A 281 -15.34 -23.23 1.37
C LYS A 281 -15.46 -23.21 -0.14
N ALA A 282 -14.51 -23.84 -0.82
CA ALA A 282 -14.52 -23.98 -2.27
C ALA A 282 -15.71 -24.83 -2.75
N PHE A 283 -16.19 -24.55 -3.96
CA PHE A 283 -17.18 -25.37 -4.65
C PHE A 283 -17.03 -25.26 -6.17
N GLU A 284 -17.53 -26.26 -6.89
CA GLU A 284 -17.66 -26.24 -8.34
C GLU A 284 -19.13 -26.29 -8.73
N ALA A 285 -19.52 -25.49 -9.72
CA ALA A 285 -20.90 -25.44 -10.21
C ALA A 285 -20.96 -25.52 -11.73
N GLU A 286 -22.09 -26.02 -12.22
CA GLU A 286 -22.44 -25.90 -13.63
C GLU A 286 -22.99 -24.49 -13.88
N THR A 287 -22.35 -23.78 -14.82
CA THR A 287 -22.71 -22.42 -15.20
C THR A 287 -23.13 -22.38 -16.67
N ALA A 288 -23.70 -21.27 -17.12
CA ALA A 288 -24.02 -21.10 -18.54
C ALA A 288 -22.79 -21.19 -19.47
N GLY A 289 -21.59 -20.91 -18.95
CA GLY A 289 -20.31 -21.04 -19.66
C GLY A 289 -19.62 -22.41 -19.48
N GLY A 290 -20.27 -23.37 -18.83
CA GLY A 290 -19.71 -24.68 -18.49
C GLY A 290 -19.33 -24.80 -17.00
N LYS A 291 -18.48 -25.77 -16.67
CA LYS A 291 -18.04 -25.99 -15.29
C LYS A 291 -17.14 -24.85 -14.81
N ALA A 292 -17.43 -24.28 -13.64
CA ALA A 292 -16.61 -23.26 -13.02
C ALA A 292 -16.31 -23.62 -11.55
N ALA A 293 -15.08 -23.34 -11.13
CA ALA A 293 -14.62 -23.50 -9.75
C ALA A 293 -14.58 -22.15 -9.05
N PHE A 294 -15.00 -22.13 -7.78
CA PHE A 294 -15.07 -20.94 -6.95
C PHE A 294 -14.28 -21.18 -5.67
N ALA A 295 -13.31 -20.29 -5.39
CA ALA A 295 -12.46 -20.37 -4.21
C ALA A 295 -13.22 -19.90 -2.94
N PRO A 296 -12.72 -20.24 -1.72
CA PRO A 296 -13.19 -19.59 -0.51
C PRO A 296 -13.11 -18.07 -0.63
N GLY A 297 -14.14 -17.37 -0.15
CA GLY A 297 -14.34 -15.95 -0.33
C GLY A 297 -15.16 -15.55 -1.57
N SER A 298 -15.48 -16.48 -2.47
CA SER A 298 -16.31 -16.17 -3.64
C SER A 298 -17.67 -15.61 -3.23
N ILE A 299 -18.14 -14.62 -3.98
CA ILE A 299 -19.39 -13.93 -3.70
C ILE A 299 -20.51 -14.63 -4.45
N VAL A 300 -21.60 -14.90 -3.75
CA VAL A 300 -22.79 -15.57 -4.28
C VAL A 300 -24.01 -14.69 -4.04
N VAL A 301 -24.76 -14.40 -5.10
CA VAL A 301 -26.01 -13.62 -5.05
C VAL A 301 -27.17 -14.56 -5.39
N PRO A 302 -27.88 -15.11 -4.38
CA PRO A 302 -28.95 -16.07 -4.61
C PRO A 302 -30.18 -15.39 -5.23
N VAL A 303 -30.76 -15.97 -6.27
CA VAL A 303 -31.95 -15.42 -6.95
C VAL A 303 -33.18 -15.50 -6.06
N ALA A 304 -33.43 -16.67 -5.45
CA ALA A 304 -34.63 -16.94 -4.66
C ALA A 304 -34.74 -16.12 -3.35
N LEU A 305 -33.65 -15.51 -2.88
CA LEU A 305 -33.64 -14.70 -1.64
C LEU A 305 -33.89 -13.20 -1.89
N GLN A 306 -34.00 -12.77 -3.14
CA GLN A 306 -34.19 -11.36 -3.46
C GLN A 306 -35.67 -10.98 -3.37
N THR A 307 -35.92 -9.71 -3.04
CA THR A 307 -37.26 -9.11 -3.04
C THR A 307 -37.62 -8.47 -4.38
N ILE A 308 -36.66 -8.36 -5.31
CA ILE A 308 -36.83 -7.82 -6.66
C ILE A 308 -37.04 -8.95 -7.68
N GLN A 309 -37.57 -8.59 -8.85
CA GLN A 309 -37.78 -9.56 -9.94
C GLN A 309 -36.45 -10.09 -10.51
N PRO A 310 -36.39 -11.34 -10.98
CA PRO A 310 -35.17 -11.94 -11.54
C PRO A 310 -34.54 -11.12 -12.67
N GLU A 311 -35.34 -10.48 -13.52
CA GLU A 311 -34.88 -9.65 -14.64
C GLU A 311 -34.20 -8.37 -14.13
N GLN A 312 -34.77 -7.74 -13.10
CA GLN A 312 -34.17 -6.57 -12.45
C GLN A 312 -32.87 -6.93 -11.73
N LEU A 313 -32.84 -8.08 -11.04
CA LEU A 313 -31.62 -8.61 -10.44
C LEU A 313 -30.54 -8.81 -11.51
N HIS A 314 -30.90 -9.44 -12.64
CA HIS A 314 -29.97 -9.66 -13.74
C HIS A 314 -29.39 -8.35 -14.29
N GLN A 315 -30.22 -7.31 -14.46
CA GLN A 315 -29.76 -5.99 -14.88
C GLN A 315 -28.76 -5.37 -13.90
N LEU A 316 -29.02 -5.45 -12.59
CA LEU A 316 -28.09 -4.94 -11.57
C LEU A 316 -26.75 -5.71 -11.60
N ILE A 317 -26.81 -7.03 -11.77
CA ILE A 317 -25.63 -7.89 -11.90
C ILE A 317 -24.84 -7.56 -13.16
N GLN A 318 -25.50 -7.36 -14.30
CA GLN A 318 -24.84 -6.94 -15.55
C GLN A 318 -24.19 -5.56 -15.43
N GLN A 319 -24.86 -4.60 -14.80
CA GLN A 319 -24.32 -3.28 -14.55
C GLN A 319 -23.05 -3.35 -13.69
N ALA A 320 -23.08 -4.14 -12.61
CA ALA A 320 -21.92 -4.36 -11.75
C ALA A 320 -20.79 -5.07 -12.51
N ALA A 321 -21.10 -6.09 -13.32
CA ALA A 321 -20.14 -6.80 -14.14
C ALA A 321 -19.41 -5.84 -15.07
N ILE A 322 -20.14 -5.06 -15.88
CA ILE A 322 -19.58 -4.13 -16.86
C ILE A 322 -18.78 -3.02 -16.16
N LYS A 323 -19.36 -2.37 -15.15
CA LYS A 323 -18.74 -1.22 -14.47
C LYS A 323 -17.43 -1.60 -13.75
N PHE A 324 -17.37 -2.80 -13.18
CA PHE A 324 -16.23 -3.25 -12.38
C PHE A 324 -15.39 -4.34 -13.05
N HIS A 325 -15.63 -4.60 -14.33
CA HIS A 325 -14.90 -5.58 -15.14
C HIS A 325 -14.94 -7.02 -14.58
N LEU A 326 -16.03 -7.38 -13.91
CA LEU A 326 -16.17 -8.69 -13.27
C LEU A 326 -16.68 -9.73 -14.26
N GLN A 327 -16.17 -10.95 -14.13
CA GLN A 327 -16.74 -12.13 -14.77
C GLN A 327 -17.73 -12.74 -13.78
N ILE A 328 -19.03 -12.67 -14.09
CA ILE A 328 -20.08 -13.16 -13.21
C ILE A 328 -20.79 -14.35 -13.87
N SER A 329 -20.74 -15.50 -13.22
CA SER A 329 -21.34 -16.74 -13.71
C SER A 329 -22.79 -16.88 -13.23
N ALA A 330 -23.69 -17.23 -14.14
CA ALA A 330 -25.04 -17.67 -13.78
C ALA A 330 -25.03 -19.16 -13.41
N ILE A 331 -25.55 -19.48 -12.23
CA ILE A 331 -25.68 -20.84 -11.70
C ILE A 331 -27.16 -21.23 -11.71
N ASN A 332 -27.45 -22.38 -12.31
CA ASN A 332 -28.82 -22.87 -12.52
C ASN A 332 -29.22 -24.05 -11.62
N SER A 333 -28.28 -24.56 -10.82
CA SER A 333 -28.53 -25.62 -9.84
C SER A 333 -27.89 -25.24 -8.50
N GLY A 334 -28.59 -25.54 -7.39
CA GLY A 334 -28.03 -25.38 -6.05
C GLY A 334 -27.10 -26.53 -5.64
N TYR A 335 -27.12 -27.62 -6.42
CA TYR A 335 -26.29 -28.80 -6.23
C TYR A 335 -24.92 -28.57 -6.87
N ALA A 336 -23.87 -28.61 -6.07
CA ALA A 336 -22.50 -28.47 -6.53
C ALA A 336 -21.98 -29.75 -7.19
N ILE A 337 -21.12 -29.59 -8.19
CA ILE A 337 -20.38 -30.72 -8.80
C ILE A 337 -19.40 -31.30 -7.79
N SER A 338 -18.75 -30.43 -7.01
CA SER A 338 -17.84 -30.78 -5.92
C SER A 338 -17.79 -29.65 -4.89
N GLY A 339 -17.36 -29.96 -3.66
CA GLY A 339 -17.30 -28.98 -2.56
C GLY A 339 -18.65 -28.78 -1.86
N ILE A 340 -18.94 -27.55 -1.44
CA ILE A 340 -20.19 -27.22 -0.72
C ILE A 340 -21.34 -26.85 -1.67
N ASP A 341 -22.56 -27.29 -1.34
CA ASP A 341 -23.77 -26.82 -2.02
C ASP A 341 -24.10 -25.36 -1.69
N LEU A 342 -24.86 -24.70 -2.57
CA LEU A 342 -25.23 -23.28 -2.40
C LEU A 342 -26.19 -23.03 -1.22
N GLY A 343 -26.81 -24.09 -0.69
CA GLY A 343 -27.62 -24.06 0.54
C GLY A 343 -26.83 -24.30 1.83
N SER A 344 -25.52 -24.56 1.75
CA SER A 344 -24.67 -24.92 2.90
C SER A 344 -24.63 -23.83 3.98
N SER A 345 -24.42 -24.25 5.23
CA SER A 345 -24.13 -23.33 6.35
C SER A 345 -22.81 -22.58 6.17
N SER A 346 -21.92 -23.07 5.31
CA SER A 346 -20.70 -22.36 4.89
C SER A 346 -20.99 -21.22 3.90
N MET A 347 -22.24 -20.98 3.50
CA MET A 347 -22.64 -19.81 2.73
C MET A 347 -23.15 -18.71 3.68
N GLU A 348 -22.22 -17.87 4.13
CA GLU A 348 -22.46 -16.84 5.15
C GLU A 348 -23.07 -15.59 4.55
N SER A 349 -23.99 -14.94 5.27
CA SER A 349 -24.64 -13.72 4.77
C SER A 349 -23.75 -12.50 5.00
N LEU A 350 -23.64 -11.66 3.99
CA LEU A 350 -22.92 -10.39 4.06
C LEU A 350 -23.86 -9.25 4.41
N THR A 351 -23.32 -8.27 5.13
CA THR A 351 -24.03 -7.02 5.47
C THR A 351 -23.28 -5.83 4.89
N ARG A 352 -24.01 -4.77 4.51
CA ARG A 352 -23.39 -3.55 3.99
C ARG A 352 -22.52 -2.89 5.07
N PRO A 353 -21.22 -2.66 4.82
CA PRO A 353 -20.39 -1.89 5.73
C PRO A 353 -20.88 -0.44 5.85
N LYS A 354 -20.87 0.10 7.06
CA LYS A 354 -21.16 1.49 7.40
C LYS A 354 -20.01 2.01 8.28
N PRO A 355 -18.87 2.37 7.67
CA PRO A 355 -17.67 2.70 8.41
C PRO A 355 -17.71 4.12 9.01
N LEU A 356 -17.19 4.21 10.24
CA LEU A 356 -16.85 5.46 10.92
C LEU A 356 -15.33 5.55 11.09
N LEU A 357 -14.70 6.56 10.49
CA LEU A 357 -13.28 6.87 10.66
C LEU A 357 -13.11 8.04 11.62
N LEU A 358 -12.31 7.85 12.69
CA LEU A 358 -11.92 8.95 13.56
C LEU A 358 -10.78 9.76 12.94
N THR A 359 -10.90 11.08 12.99
CA THR A 359 -10.02 12.05 12.33
C THR A 359 -9.74 13.27 13.21
N GLY A 360 -8.93 14.21 12.73
CA GLY A 360 -8.65 15.48 13.40
C GLY A 360 -7.47 15.41 14.38
N PRO A 361 -7.33 16.41 15.27
CA PRO A 361 -6.23 16.46 16.23
C PRO A 361 -6.10 15.16 17.03
N GLY A 362 -4.90 14.61 17.11
CA GLY A 362 -4.60 13.30 17.70
C GLY A 362 -4.42 12.18 16.66
N THR A 363 -4.98 12.32 15.46
CA THR A 363 -4.84 11.34 14.38
C THR A 363 -3.82 11.79 13.31
N SER A 364 -3.20 10.84 12.61
CA SER A 364 -2.30 11.09 11.49
C SER A 364 -3.12 11.44 10.24
N SER A 365 -3.01 12.68 9.75
CA SER A 365 -3.69 13.12 8.53
C SER A 365 -3.29 12.31 7.30
N TYR A 366 -2.06 11.79 7.27
CA TYR A 366 -1.57 10.93 6.19
C TYR A 366 -2.32 9.60 6.19
N ASP A 367 -2.27 8.86 7.30
CA ASP A 367 -2.89 7.53 7.38
C ASP A 367 -4.43 7.62 7.26
N THR A 368 -5.07 8.66 7.81
CA THR A 368 -6.52 8.88 7.61
C THR A 368 -6.86 9.23 6.16
N GLY A 369 -6.02 10.04 5.50
CA GLY A 369 -6.24 10.44 4.11
C GLY A 369 -6.10 9.28 3.13
N GLU A 370 -5.14 8.38 3.36
CA GLU A 370 -4.95 7.17 2.56
C GLU A 370 -6.12 6.19 2.71
N LEU A 371 -6.64 6.00 3.92
CA LEU A 371 -7.84 5.20 4.18
C LEU A 371 -9.08 5.81 3.53
N TRP A 372 -9.27 7.13 3.67
CA TRP A 372 -10.36 7.84 3.02
C TRP A 372 -10.30 7.65 1.50
N HIS A 373 -9.13 7.84 0.90
CA HIS A 373 -8.94 7.62 -0.53
C HIS A 373 -9.26 6.18 -0.96
N LEU A 374 -8.81 5.15 -0.22
CA LEU A 374 -9.17 3.75 -0.53
C LEU A 374 -10.69 3.56 -0.53
N ILE A 375 -11.36 3.95 0.54
CA ILE A 375 -12.79 3.69 0.75
C ILE A 375 -13.64 4.46 -0.27
N ASP A 376 -13.30 5.73 -0.52
CA ASP A 376 -14.03 6.58 -1.44
C ASP A 376 -13.73 6.24 -2.91
N GLN A 377 -12.46 6.32 -3.32
CA GLN A 377 -12.08 6.25 -4.73
C GLN A 377 -12.04 4.83 -5.29
N ARG A 378 -11.71 3.83 -4.46
CA ARG A 378 -11.55 2.43 -4.94
C ARG A 378 -12.72 1.55 -4.59
N LEU A 379 -13.28 1.69 -3.39
CA LEU A 379 -14.44 0.91 -2.98
C LEU A 379 -15.76 1.57 -3.38
N GLN A 380 -15.75 2.86 -3.73
CA GLN A 380 -16.94 3.64 -4.02
C GLN A 380 -17.96 3.52 -2.88
N MET A 381 -17.47 3.60 -1.64
CA MET A 381 -18.23 3.36 -0.42
C MET A 381 -18.33 4.64 0.40
N GLU A 382 -19.51 4.90 0.95
CA GLU A 382 -19.75 6.01 1.86
C GLU A 382 -18.93 5.86 3.15
N LEU A 383 -18.12 6.87 3.47
CA LEU A 383 -17.33 6.94 4.70
C LEU A 383 -17.81 8.09 5.58
N THR A 384 -18.26 7.76 6.80
CA THR A 384 -18.48 8.79 7.81
C THR A 384 -17.16 9.12 8.49
N GLN A 385 -16.80 10.40 8.56
CA GLN A 385 -15.63 10.88 9.30
C GLN A 385 -16.10 11.71 10.49
N ALA A 386 -15.54 11.42 11.67
CA ALA A 386 -15.79 12.22 12.87
C ALA A 386 -14.49 12.68 13.52
N LYS A 387 -14.50 13.90 14.06
CA LYS A 387 -13.35 14.40 14.83
C LYS A 387 -13.25 13.62 16.14
N LEU A 388 -12.04 13.20 16.50
CA LEU A 388 -11.76 12.47 17.74
C LEU A 388 -12.34 13.18 18.98
N ALA A 389 -12.20 14.51 19.04
CA ALA A 389 -12.73 15.34 20.13
C ALA A 389 -14.27 15.30 20.29
N ASN A 390 -15.00 14.82 19.28
CA ASN A 390 -16.46 14.72 19.32
C ASN A 390 -16.95 13.30 19.63
N PHE A 391 -16.05 12.32 19.82
CA PHE A 391 -16.41 10.91 19.92
C PHE A 391 -17.47 10.63 20.99
N SER A 392 -17.30 11.17 22.20
CA SER A 392 -18.21 10.92 23.32
C SER A 392 -19.66 11.40 23.11
N LYS A 393 -19.93 12.18 22.05
CA LYS A 393 -21.27 12.63 21.67
C LYS A 393 -21.92 11.77 20.58
N LEU A 394 -21.18 10.83 20.00
CA LEU A 394 -21.63 10.00 18.89
C LEU A 394 -22.31 8.73 19.40
N SER A 395 -23.34 8.27 18.69
CA SER A 395 -23.88 6.94 18.88
C SER A 395 -23.24 5.96 17.90
N LEU A 396 -22.58 4.92 18.42
CA LEU A 396 -21.98 3.87 17.57
C LEU A 396 -23.02 2.94 16.91
N LYS A 397 -24.28 2.95 17.38
CA LYS A 397 -25.34 2.03 16.92
C LYS A 397 -25.64 2.13 15.41
N SER A 398 -25.39 3.27 14.79
CA SER A 398 -25.64 3.51 13.37
C SER A 398 -24.54 2.96 12.45
N TYR A 399 -23.40 2.58 13.02
CA TYR A 399 -22.20 2.16 12.30
C TYR A 399 -21.92 0.68 12.54
N SER A 400 -21.47 -0.01 11.49
CA SER A 400 -21.01 -1.40 11.62
C SER A 400 -19.51 -1.50 11.88
N HIS A 401 -18.75 -0.46 11.54
CA HIS A 401 -17.30 -0.43 11.73
C HIS A 401 -16.83 0.87 12.40
N LEU A 402 -15.83 0.76 13.26
CA LEU A 402 -15.07 1.86 13.84
C LEU A 402 -13.61 1.69 13.42
N ILE A 403 -13.06 2.69 12.75
CA ILE A 403 -11.70 2.66 12.20
C ILE A 403 -10.85 3.68 12.94
N LEU A 404 -9.75 3.18 13.52
CA LEU A 404 -8.73 3.97 14.21
C LEU A 404 -7.43 3.91 13.41
N ALA A 405 -7.11 4.99 12.70
CA ALA A 405 -5.83 5.13 12.01
C ALA A 405 -4.68 5.36 13.00
N ASN A 406 -3.46 5.49 12.50
CA ASN A 406 -2.31 5.92 13.30
C ASN A 406 -2.61 7.21 14.07
N GLY A 407 -2.29 7.27 15.36
CA GLY A 407 -2.64 8.40 16.22
C GLY A 407 -2.52 8.12 17.72
N ARG A 408 -2.80 9.16 18.51
CA ARG A 408 -2.93 9.12 19.96
C ARG A 408 -4.40 9.28 20.34
N TYR A 409 -4.91 8.34 21.10
CA TYR A 409 -6.33 8.25 21.46
C TYR A 409 -6.57 8.47 22.96
N ASP A 410 -5.60 9.09 23.65
CA ASP A 410 -5.60 9.35 25.10
C ASP A 410 -6.77 10.26 25.54
N SER A 411 -7.40 10.97 24.59
CA SER A 411 -8.58 11.78 24.85
C SER A 411 -9.87 10.97 25.00
N LEU A 412 -9.88 9.69 24.60
CA LEU A 412 -11.00 8.78 24.82
C LEU A 412 -10.96 8.29 26.25
N LYS A 413 -12.06 8.50 26.98
CA LYS A 413 -12.15 8.18 28.40
C LYS A 413 -12.57 6.71 28.62
N GLU A 414 -12.55 6.27 29.87
CA GLU A 414 -12.97 4.92 30.23
C GLU A 414 -14.42 4.63 29.78
N GLU A 415 -15.33 5.61 29.87
CA GLU A 415 -16.71 5.44 29.40
C GLU A 415 -16.79 5.25 27.87
N ASP A 416 -15.91 5.92 27.11
CA ASP A 416 -15.81 5.75 25.66
C ASP A 416 -15.31 4.34 25.30
N VAL A 417 -14.32 3.84 26.04
CA VAL A 417 -13.76 2.49 25.88
C VAL A 417 -14.82 1.42 26.17
N GLU A 418 -15.58 1.56 27.26
CA GLU A 418 -16.67 0.63 27.59
C GLU A 418 -17.81 0.68 26.58
N ALA A 419 -18.11 1.87 26.04
CA ALA A 419 -19.06 2.01 24.93
C ALA A 419 -18.59 1.26 23.67
N ILE A 420 -17.30 1.34 23.34
CA ILE A 420 -16.69 0.59 22.23
C ILE A 420 -16.79 -0.92 22.49
N LYS A 421 -16.40 -1.40 23.68
CA LYS A 421 -16.49 -2.84 24.05
C LYS A 421 -17.91 -3.37 23.93
N SER A 422 -18.89 -2.64 24.46
CA SER A 422 -20.31 -2.99 24.38
C SER A 422 -20.81 -3.04 22.94
N TRP A 423 -20.44 -2.06 22.12
CA TRP A 423 -20.77 -2.02 20.69
C TRP A 423 -20.15 -3.18 19.91
N ILE A 424 -18.88 -3.53 20.17
CA ILE A 424 -18.23 -4.72 19.59
C ILE A 424 -19.02 -5.97 19.98
N GLY A 425 -19.35 -6.15 21.27
CA GLY A 425 -20.13 -7.29 21.76
C GLY A 425 -21.46 -7.50 21.03
N GLN A 426 -22.07 -6.41 20.53
CA GLN A 426 -23.33 -6.40 19.79
C GLN A 426 -23.19 -6.64 18.27
N GLY A 427 -21.97 -6.72 17.73
CA GLY A 427 -21.73 -6.95 16.30
C GLY A 427 -20.79 -5.96 15.63
N GLY A 428 -20.33 -4.93 16.34
CA GLY A 428 -19.40 -3.94 15.80
C GLY A 428 -18.02 -4.52 15.46
N VAL A 429 -17.40 -4.00 14.39
CA VAL A 429 -16.05 -4.38 13.96
C VAL A 429 -15.10 -3.21 14.20
N LEU A 430 -14.17 -3.37 15.15
CA LEU A 430 -13.12 -2.40 15.40
C LEU A 430 -11.89 -2.72 14.53
N ILE A 431 -11.44 -1.78 13.72
CA ILE A 431 -10.21 -1.90 12.91
C ILE A 431 -9.23 -0.83 13.38
N ALA A 432 -8.06 -1.23 13.88
CA ALA A 432 -7.03 -0.33 14.37
C ALA A 432 -5.71 -0.51 13.62
N MET A 433 -5.00 0.59 13.38
CA MET A 433 -3.76 0.62 12.61
C MET A 433 -2.61 1.33 13.31
N LYS A 434 -1.37 0.85 13.13
CA LYS A 434 -0.15 1.44 13.71
C LYS A 434 -0.29 1.70 15.21
N SER A 435 -0.03 2.90 15.72
CA SER A 435 -0.08 3.16 17.16
C SER A 435 -1.46 2.94 17.80
N ALA A 436 -2.54 2.96 17.01
CA ALA A 436 -3.87 2.63 17.51
C ALA A 436 -3.96 1.16 17.95
N THR A 437 -3.17 0.24 17.37
CA THR A 437 -3.21 -1.18 17.77
C THR A 437 -2.74 -1.34 19.21
N LYS A 438 -1.70 -0.60 19.61
CA LYS A 438 -1.20 -0.57 20.97
C LYS A 438 -2.25 0.02 21.94
N TRP A 439 -2.88 1.13 21.59
CA TRP A 439 -3.96 1.71 22.41
C TRP A 439 -5.13 0.73 22.61
N VAL A 440 -5.52 -0.02 21.57
CA VAL A 440 -6.59 -1.03 21.65
C VAL A 440 -6.20 -2.20 22.58
N ALA A 441 -4.94 -2.64 22.53
CA ALA A 441 -4.44 -3.70 23.42
C ALA A 441 -4.34 -3.22 24.88
N GLU A 442 -3.79 -2.03 25.14
CA GLU A 442 -3.66 -1.44 26.48
C GLU A 442 -5.01 -1.23 27.17
N ASN A 443 -6.06 -0.91 26.40
CA ASN A 443 -7.43 -0.78 26.89
C ASN A 443 -8.21 -2.11 26.96
N LYS A 444 -7.53 -3.24 26.76
CA LYS A 444 -8.06 -4.61 26.90
C LYS A 444 -9.26 -4.91 26.01
N LEU A 445 -9.29 -4.38 24.78
CA LEU A 445 -10.30 -4.74 23.79
C LEU A 445 -9.94 -6.06 23.06
N ILE A 446 -8.65 -6.41 23.03
CA ILE A 446 -8.08 -7.67 22.55
C ILE A 446 -6.83 -7.99 23.35
N GLU A 447 -6.55 -9.27 23.58
CA GLU A 447 -5.36 -9.72 24.32
C GLU A 447 -4.22 -9.94 23.33
N VAL A 448 -3.29 -9.00 23.27
CA VAL A 448 -2.05 -9.11 22.50
C VAL A 448 -0.98 -8.27 23.18
N ASP A 449 0.25 -8.78 23.20
CA ASP A 449 1.36 -8.08 23.82
C ASP A 449 2.13 -7.24 22.79
N PHE A 450 2.68 -6.13 23.27
CA PHE A 450 3.64 -5.33 22.52
C PHE A 450 4.99 -5.44 23.22
N LYS A 451 6.06 -5.70 22.48
CA LYS A 451 7.40 -5.59 23.07
C LYS A 451 7.60 -4.14 23.49
N GLU A 452 7.80 -3.91 24.78
CA GLU A 452 8.29 -2.62 25.23
C GLU A 452 9.66 -2.38 24.58
N SER A 453 9.94 -1.13 24.22
CA SER A 453 11.32 -0.72 24.12
C SER A 453 11.91 -0.91 25.52
N LYS A 454 12.59 -2.03 25.74
CA LYS A 454 13.65 -2.07 26.75
C LYS A 454 14.64 -1.01 26.33
N GLU A 455 14.39 0.24 26.69
CA GLU A 455 15.49 1.08 27.09
C GLU A 455 16.11 0.31 28.23
N ASP A 456 17.32 -0.18 28.00
CA ASP A 456 18.08 -0.93 28.97
C ASP A 456 18.18 -0.11 30.27
N LYS A 457 17.24 -0.31 31.19
CA LYS A 457 17.29 0.30 32.52
C LYS A 457 18.42 -0.32 33.36
N ASP A 458 18.97 -1.45 32.90
CA ASP A 458 20.02 -2.24 33.55
C ASP A 458 21.32 -2.35 32.74
N SER A 459 21.48 -1.66 31.59
CA SER A 459 22.81 -1.59 30.94
C SER A 459 23.62 -0.44 31.53
N GLU A 460 24.91 -0.68 31.80
CA GLU A 460 25.83 0.40 32.13
C GLU A 460 25.79 1.44 31.01
N VAL A 461 25.51 2.69 31.36
CA VAL A 461 25.50 3.80 30.40
C VAL A 461 26.94 4.05 29.96
N GLU A 462 27.33 3.42 28.86
CA GLU A 462 28.64 3.65 28.26
C GLU A 462 28.68 5.06 27.66
N ALA A 463 29.67 5.86 28.08
CA ALA A 463 29.85 7.21 27.58
C ALA A 463 30.25 7.19 26.11
N LYS A 464 29.32 7.59 25.23
CA LYS A 464 29.57 7.74 23.78
C LYS A 464 29.90 9.19 23.44
N SER A 465 30.66 9.38 22.35
CA SER A 465 30.91 10.71 21.80
C SER A 465 29.61 11.34 21.32
N TYR A 466 29.36 12.61 21.66
CA TYR A 466 28.18 13.34 21.18
C TYR A 466 28.07 13.34 19.65
N ALA A 467 29.20 13.33 18.93
CA ALA A 467 29.24 13.29 17.48
C ALA A 467 28.66 12.00 16.87
N SER A 468 28.56 10.90 17.63
CA SER A 468 27.93 9.66 17.15
C SER A 468 26.41 9.62 17.38
N MET A 469 25.84 10.57 18.13
CA MET A 469 24.43 10.54 18.54
C MET A 469 23.46 10.50 17.34
N GLU A 470 23.70 11.30 16.31
CA GLU A 470 22.82 11.32 15.12
C GLU A 470 22.83 9.96 14.41
N LYS A 471 24.03 9.39 14.21
CA LYS A 471 24.22 8.09 13.57
C LYS A 471 23.58 6.96 14.38
N ASP A 472 23.74 6.99 15.70
CA ASP A 472 23.15 6.01 16.61
C ASP A 472 21.61 6.13 16.61
N ASN A 473 21.08 7.35 16.60
CA ASN A 473 19.65 7.59 16.52
C ASN A 473 19.06 7.12 15.19
N ALA A 474 19.78 7.31 14.07
CA ALA A 474 19.36 6.82 12.76
C ALA A 474 19.15 5.30 12.74
N GLN A 475 19.98 4.54 13.47
CA GLN A 475 19.86 3.07 13.55
C GLN A 475 18.63 2.61 14.35
N LYS A 476 18.06 3.48 15.18
CA LYS A 476 16.86 3.17 15.97
C LYS A 476 15.58 3.28 15.15
N VAL A 477 15.60 4.00 14.03
CA VAL A 477 14.42 4.24 13.18
C VAL A 477 14.33 3.20 12.06
N ILE A 478 13.12 2.98 11.54
CA ILE A 478 12.89 2.22 10.31
C ILE A 478 12.41 3.20 9.23
N GLY A 479 13.34 3.64 8.38
CA GLY A 479 13.10 4.58 7.29
C GLY A 479 12.43 3.94 6.08
N GLY A 480 11.30 3.26 6.26
CA GLY A 480 10.48 2.70 5.18
C GLY A 480 11.15 1.57 4.41
N SER A 481 10.87 0.33 4.81
CA SER A 481 11.44 -0.90 4.22
C SER A 481 10.35 -1.93 3.94
N ILE A 482 10.64 -2.84 3.00
CA ILE A 482 9.75 -3.91 2.58
C ILE A 482 10.21 -5.21 3.23
N PHE A 483 9.26 -5.90 3.85
CA PHE A 483 9.50 -7.12 4.60
C PHE A 483 8.65 -8.29 4.10
N ALA A 484 9.20 -9.51 4.19
CA ALA A 484 8.56 -10.77 3.93
C ALA A 484 7.73 -11.20 5.12
N THR A 485 6.48 -11.55 4.84
CA THR A 485 5.55 -12.15 5.80
C THR A 485 4.91 -13.40 5.21
N ASN A 486 4.40 -14.25 6.08
CA ASN A 486 3.53 -15.37 5.76
C ASN A 486 2.11 -15.04 6.23
N LEU A 487 1.15 -15.29 5.34
CA LEU A 487 -0.28 -15.06 5.50
C LEU A 487 -1.02 -16.40 5.56
N ASP A 488 -1.91 -16.55 6.54
CA ASP A 488 -2.86 -17.66 6.56
C ASP A 488 -4.02 -17.40 5.57
N ILE A 489 -3.90 -17.93 4.37
CA ILE A 489 -4.89 -17.79 3.29
C ILE A 489 -6.21 -18.56 3.54
N SER A 490 -6.27 -19.39 4.59
CA SER A 490 -7.52 -20.04 5.00
C SER A 490 -8.42 -19.13 5.84
N HIS A 491 -7.86 -18.10 6.47
CA HIS A 491 -8.59 -17.15 7.28
C HIS A 491 -9.47 -16.24 6.40
N PRO A 492 -10.73 -15.93 6.77
CA PRO A 492 -11.63 -15.06 5.98
C PRO A 492 -11.08 -13.66 5.67
N LEU A 493 -10.27 -13.11 6.58
CA LEU A 493 -9.57 -11.84 6.34
C LEU A 493 -8.45 -11.93 5.29
N ALA A 494 -8.13 -13.13 4.82
CA ALA A 494 -7.18 -13.44 3.76
C ALA A 494 -7.85 -13.95 2.47
N TYR A 495 -9.19 -13.92 2.39
CA TYR A 495 -9.87 -14.29 1.16
C TYR A 495 -9.40 -13.46 -0.04
N GLY A 496 -9.28 -14.14 -1.18
CA GLY A 496 -8.78 -13.57 -2.43
C GLY A 496 -7.25 -13.60 -2.58
N TYR A 497 -6.47 -13.89 -1.55
CA TYR A 497 -5.04 -14.15 -1.71
C TYR A 497 -4.80 -15.57 -2.25
N GLN A 498 -3.88 -15.71 -3.20
CA GLN A 498 -3.52 -17.00 -3.82
C GLN A 498 -2.25 -17.63 -3.22
N ARG A 499 -1.50 -16.86 -2.41
CA ARG A 499 -0.18 -17.22 -1.90
C ARG A 499 -0.03 -16.74 -0.47
N GLU A 500 0.63 -17.56 0.36
CA GLU A 500 0.97 -17.22 1.74
C GLU A 500 2.03 -16.11 1.81
N PHE A 501 2.94 -16.02 0.84
CA PHE A 501 3.95 -14.97 0.82
C PHE A 501 3.32 -13.61 0.54
N LEU A 502 3.48 -12.68 1.48
CA LEU A 502 2.99 -11.31 1.38
C LEU A 502 4.09 -10.30 1.73
N PRO A 503 4.50 -9.44 0.78
CA PRO A 503 5.36 -8.29 1.08
C PRO A 503 4.59 -7.20 1.83
N VAL A 504 5.18 -6.68 2.92
CA VAL A 504 4.61 -5.61 3.75
C VAL A 504 5.57 -4.44 3.83
N PHE A 505 5.06 -3.21 3.70
CA PHE A 505 5.86 -2.00 3.90
C PHE A 505 5.72 -1.50 5.33
N ARG A 506 6.85 -1.13 5.93
CA ARG A 506 6.92 -0.74 7.34
C ARG A 506 7.84 0.46 7.55
N ASN A 507 7.36 1.42 8.35
CA ASN A 507 8.07 2.67 8.66
C ASN A 507 7.96 3.08 10.14
N HIS A 508 7.88 2.11 11.06
CA HIS A 508 7.80 2.35 12.50
C HIS A 508 8.45 1.20 13.30
N THR A 509 8.65 1.41 14.60
CA THR A 509 9.36 0.46 15.48
C THR A 509 8.46 -0.38 16.37
N LEU A 510 7.15 -0.11 16.46
CA LEU A 510 6.19 -0.88 17.28
C LEU A 510 6.23 -2.38 16.97
N ILE A 511 6.49 -3.24 17.95
CA ILE A 511 6.49 -4.70 17.76
C ILE A 511 5.26 -5.30 18.46
N MET A 512 4.40 -5.96 17.69
CA MET A 512 3.25 -6.71 18.21
C MET A 512 3.60 -8.19 18.21
N GLU A 513 3.43 -8.86 19.34
CA GLU A 513 3.65 -10.29 19.45
C GLU A 513 2.50 -11.07 18.77
N PRO A 514 2.76 -12.31 18.32
CA PRO A 514 1.68 -13.23 17.97
C PRO A 514 0.69 -13.38 19.12
N SER A 515 -0.60 -13.45 18.80
CA SER A 515 -1.64 -13.72 19.79
C SER A 515 -1.43 -15.09 20.44
N SER A 516 -1.78 -15.20 21.72
CA SER A 516 -1.86 -16.47 22.44
C SER A 516 -2.95 -17.40 21.88
N ASN A 517 -3.96 -16.84 21.19
CA ASN A 517 -4.91 -17.61 20.40
C ASN A 517 -4.23 -18.08 19.09
N PRO A 518 -4.08 -19.40 18.89
CA PRO A 518 -3.30 -19.95 17.77
C PRO A 518 -3.88 -19.64 16.39
N TYR A 519 -5.14 -19.22 16.31
CA TYR A 519 -5.83 -18.89 15.05
C TYR A 519 -6.01 -17.38 14.82
N ALA A 520 -5.60 -16.55 15.77
CA ALA A 520 -5.83 -15.10 15.71
C ALA A 520 -4.73 -14.34 14.97
N THR A 521 -3.52 -14.90 14.83
CA THR A 521 -2.42 -14.26 14.09
C THR A 521 -2.52 -14.59 12.61
N ILE A 522 -2.97 -13.64 11.80
CA ILE A 522 -3.28 -13.85 10.38
C ILE A 522 -2.04 -13.62 9.50
N VAL A 523 -1.24 -12.61 9.83
CA VAL A 523 -0.02 -12.26 9.10
C VAL A 523 1.15 -12.22 10.08
N ARG A 524 2.21 -12.97 9.78
CA ARG A 524 3.41 -13.08 10.61
C ARG A 524 4.66 -12.77 9.81
N TYR A 525 5.57 -11.99 10.40
CA TYR A 525 6.88 -11.74 9.80
C TYR A 525 7.72 -13.02 9.72
N ASN A 526 8.46 -13.17 8.62
CA ASN A 526 9.37 -14.30 8.45
C ASN A 526 10.55 -14.19 9.43
N LYS A 527 11.30 -15.29 9.60
CA LYS A 527 12.53 -15.29 10.42
C LYS A 527 13.62 -14.40 9.83
N GLU A 528 13.71 -14.36 8.50
CA GLU A 528 14.56 -13.45 7.74
C GLU A 528 13.65 -12.49 6.96
N PRO A 529 13.14 -11.43 7.61
CA PRO A 529 12.03 -10.69 7.03
C PRO A 529 12.46 -9.62 6.02
N LEU A 530 13.72 -9.19 5.91
CA LEU A 530 14.06 -8.06 5.02
C LEU A 530 14.05 -8.45 3.53
N LEU A 531 13.17 -7.85 2.73
CA LEU A 531 13.15 -8.01 1.26
C LEU A 531 13.91 -6.89 0.55
N SER A 532 13.68 -5.64 0.97
CA SER A 532 14.36 -4.47 0.43
C SER A 532 14.24 -3.27 1.36
N GLY A 533 15.23 -2.40 1.36
CA GLY A 533 15.35 -1.24 2.23
C GLY A 533 16.42 -1.45 3.29
N PHE A 534 16.58 -0.45 4.14
CA PHE A 534 17.49 -0.49 5.27
C PHE A 534 16.74 -0.74 6.59
N VAL A 535 17.32 -1.55 7.45
CA VAL A 535 16.92 -1.74 8.84
C VAL A 535 18.15 -2.17 9.63
N SER A 536 18.31 -1.69 10.86
CA SER A 536 19.38 -2.14 11.75
C SER A 536 19.19 -3.59 12.16
N ASN A 537 20.28 -4.30 12.47
CA ASN A 537 20.21 -5.70 12.92
C ASN A 537 19.32 -5.84 14.17
N GLU A 538 19.42 -4.91 15.11
CA GLU A 538 18.60 -4.89 16.32
C GLU A 538 17.09 -4.82 16.00
N ASN A 539 16.69 -3.93 15.10
CA ASN A 539 15.29 -3.84 14.67
C ASN A 539 14.87 -5.08 13.86
N LEU A 540 15.77 -5.63 13.04
CA LEU A 540 15.50 -6.84 12.25
C LEU A 540 15.21 -8.04 13.16
N GLU A 541 16.01 -8.23 14.21
CA GLU A 541 15.81 -9.28 15.22
C GLU A 541 14.49 -9.09 15.98
N LYS A 542 14.14 -7.84 16.32
CA LYS A 542 12.86 -7.53 16.99
C LYS A 542 11.65 -7.87 16.12
N ILE A 543 11.73 -7.61 14.81
CA ILE A 543 10.66 -7.85 13.82
C ILE A 543 10.50 -9.33 13.50
N ALA A 544 11.60 -10.09 13.45
CA ALA A 544 11.60 -11.49 13.06
C ALA A 544 10.57 -12.31 13.87
N GLY A 545 9.63 -12.96 13.17
CA GLY A 545 8.61 -13.79 13.80
C GLY A 545 7.50 -13.04 14.56
N SER A 546 7.49 -11.70 14.59
CA SER A 546 6.42 -10.89 15.18
C SER A 546 5.14 -10.90 14.32
N ALA A 547 4.03 -10.41 14.88
CA ALA A 547 2.77 -10.32 14.16
C ALA A 547 2.62 -8.99 13.42
N MET A 548 2.13 -9.04 12.18
CA MET A 548 1.70 -7.87 11.42
C MET A 548 0.18 -7.67 11.55
N MET A 549 -0.60 -8.75 11.56
CA MET A 549 -2.05 -8.67 11.67
C MET A 549 -2.59 -9.71 12.64
N VAL A 550 -3.44 -9.26 13.57
CA VAL A 550 -4.15 -10.11 14.54
C VAL A 550 -5.63 -9.77 14.49
N ALA A 551 -6.52 -10.76 14.53
CA ALA A 551 -7.94 -10.53 14.67
C ALA A 551 -8.62 -11.56 15.57
N GLU A 552 -9.60 -11.13 16.35
CA GLU A 552 -10.39 -11.99 17.23
C GLU A 552 -11.86 -11.59 17.25
N ARG A 553 -12.72 -12.58 17.46
CA ARG A 553 -14.14 -12.34 17.75
C ARG A 553 -14.29 -11.92 19.21
N LYS A 554 -15.12 -10.90 19.45
CA LYS A 554 -15.53 -10.47 20.79
C LYS A 554 -17.06 -10.34 20.78
N GLY A 555 -17.74 -11.28 21.43
CA GLY A 555 -19.20 -11.42 21.31
C GLY A 555 -19.63 -11.68 19.86
N LYS A 556 -20.55 -10.86 19.33
CA LYS A 556 -20.99 -10.93 17.92
C LYS A 556 -20.12 -10.11 16.96
N GLY A 557 -19.23 -9.28 17.47
CA GLY A 557 -18.33 -8.44 16.69
C GLY A 557 -16.89 -8.94 16.70
N SER A 558 -15.97 -8.09 16.30
CA SER A 558 -14.54 -8.41 16.23
C SER A 558 -13.65 -7.20 16.45
N VAL A 559 -12.41 -7.51 16.78
CA VAL A 559 -11.31 -6.55 16.83
C VAL A 559 -10.24 -7.02 15.85
N VAL A 560 -9.81 -6.13 14.97
CA VAL A 560 -8.78 -6.35 13.95
C VAL A 560 -7.67 -5.34 14.14
N LEU A 561 -6.46 -5.82 14.41
CA LEU A 561 -5.26 -5.03 14.55
C LEU A 561 -4.37 -5.23 13.31
N ILE A 562 -4.04 -4.14 12.63
CA ILE A 562 -3.11 -4.13 11.49
C ILE A 562 -1.93 -3.24 11.86
N LEU A 563 -0.81 -3.85 12.20
CA LEU A 563 0.34 -3.14 12.75
C LEU A 563 0.92 -2.15 11.75
N ASP A 564 1.11 -2.58 10.50
CA ASP A 564 1.64 -1.75 9.44
C ASP A 564 0.52 -1.12 8.61
N ASN A 565 0.80 -0.01 7.92
CA ASN A 565 -0.21 0.64 7.10
C ASN A 565 -0.43 -0.15 5.79
N PRO A 566 -1.62 -0.76 5.59
CA PRO A 566 -1.89 -1.63 4.44
C PRO A 566 -2.14 -0.85 3.15
N VAL A 567 -2.28 0.47 3.20
CA VAL A 567 -2.66 1.35 2.08
C VAL A 567 -1.64 2.46 1.82
N PHE A 568 -0.40 2.30 2.31
CA PHE A 568 0.63 3.34 2.30
C PHE A 568 0.70 4.11 0.97
N ARG A 569 0.56 5.44 1.07
CA ARG A 569 0.54 6.43 -0.04
C ARG A 569 -0.39 6.08 -1.20
N GLY A 570 -1.40 5.25 -0.95
CA GLY A 570 -2.34 4.80 -1.95
C GLY A 570 -1.74 3.91 -3.04
N PHE A 571 -0.51 3.40 -2.97
CA PHE A 571 0.00 2.49 -4.02
C PHE A 571 0.32 1.07 -3.56
N TRP A 572 0.12 0.78 -2.27
CA TRP A 572 0.16 -0.58 -1.73
C TRP A 572 -1.13 -1.35 -2.00
N TYR A 573 -1.28 -1.86 -3.22
CA TYR A 573 -2.42 -2.69 -3.60
C TYR A 573 -2.41 -4.06 -2.89
N GLY A 574 -1.23 -4.66 -2.72
CA GLY A 574 -1.07 -6.00 -2.18
C GLY A 574 -1.67 -6.17 -0.79
N THR A 575 -1.27 -5.33 0.16
CA THR A 575 -1.75 -5.33 1.56
C THR A 575 -3.12 -4.70 1.74
N SER A 576 -3.56 -3.82 0.83
CA SER A 576 -4.85 -3.13 0.97
C SER A 576 -6.04 -4.08 1.04
N ARG A 577 -5.92 -5.28 0.44
CA ARG A 577 -6.94 -6.32 0.50
C ARG A 577 -7.19 -6.84 1.93
N LEU A 578 -6.20 -6.84 2.83
CA LEU A 578 -6.43 -7.16 4.25
C LEU A 578 -7.40 -6.17 4.91
N PHE A 579 -7.25 -4.88 4.62
CA PHE A 579 -8.15 -3.84 5.13
C PHE A 579 -9.54 -3.97 4.50
N ILE A 580 -9.61 -4.20 3.18
CA ILE A 580 -10.88 -4.43 2.47
C ILE A 580 -11.62 -5.63 3.06
N ASN A 581 -10.93 -6.76 3.25
CA ASN A 581 -11.50 -7.96 3.84
C ASN A 581 -11.97 -7.70 5.29
N SER A 582 -11.29 -6.84 6.04
CA SER A 582 -11.72 -6.44 7.40
C SER A 582 -13.07 -5.70 7.39
N LEU A 583 -13.41 -4.98 6.31
CA LEU A 583 -14.70 -4.32 6.16
C LEU A 583 -15.83 -5.28 5.77
N PHE A 584 -15.56 -6.26 4.90
CA PHE A 584 -16.62 -7.14 4.37
C PHE A 584 -16.76 -8.45 5.16
N PHE A 585 -15.67 -8.96 5.74
CA PHE A 585 -15.58 -10.28 6.37
C PHE A 585 -15.15 -10.21 7.83
N GLY A 586 -15.15 -9.02 8.44
CA GLY A 586 -14.81 -8.80 9.84
C GLY A 586 -15.61 -9.66 10.83
N THR A 587 -16.75 -10.23 10.41
CA THR A 587 -17.57 -11.12 11.23
C THR A 587 -17.68 -12.55 10.72
N SER A 588 -16.93 -12.91 9.67
CA SER A 588 -17.03 -14.21 8.99
C SER A 588 -16.06 -15.28 9.50
N PHE A 589 -15.45 -15.07 10.65
CA PHE A 589 -14.54 -16.03 11.29
C PHE A 589 -14.98 -16.33 12.73
N GLN A 590 -14.42 -17.38 13.32
CA GLN A 590 -14.78 -17.86 14.65
C GLN A 590 -13.54 -18.01 15.52
N ASN A 591 -13.71 -17.84 16.83
CA ASN A 591 -12.68 -18.22 17.80
C ASN A 591 -12.69 -19.74 17.98
N PRO A 592 -11.57 -20.34 18.43
CA PRO A 592 -11.56 -21.75 18.82
C PRO A 592 -12.62 -22.02 19.90
N ALA A 593 -13.15 -23.24 19.91
CA ALA A 593 -13.97 -23.70 21.03
C ALA A 593 -13.16 -23.61 22.33
N LYS A 594 -13.79 -23.12 23.39
CA LYS A 594 -13.18 -23.02 24.72
C LYS A 594 -13.03 -24.38 25.38
#